data_AF-A0A7Y7CVV4-F1
#
_entry.id   AF-A0A7Y7CVV4-F1
#
_cell.length_a   1.000
_cell.length_b   1.000
_cell.length_c   1.000
_cell.angle_alpha   90.00
_cell.angle_beta   90.00
_cell.angle_gamma   90.00
#
_symmetry.space_group_name_H-M   'P 1'
#
loop_
_entity.id
_entity.type
_entity.pdbx_description
1 polymer ?
#
loop_
_entity_poly.entity_id
_entity_poly.type
_entity_poly.pdbx_seq_one_letter_code
_entity_poly.pdbx_strand_id
1 'polypeptide(L)' 'MEVIDQFGRKVNVPDDPQRIISLVPSQSEYLADLNLDHRVVGITRFCERPRDWFYKKARVGGTKDPDIERIAA' A
#
# COMPACT_ATOMS: atom_id res chain seq x y z
N MET A 1 1.70 -6.82 -16.58
CA MET A 1 0.89 -5.83 -17.33
C MET A 1 1.50 -4.44 -17.28
N GLU A 2 1.51 -3.70 -18.41
CA GLU A 2 1.85 -2.26 -18.46
C GLU A 2 0.58 -1.43 -18.22
N VAL A 3 0.63 -0.47 -17.29
CA VAL A 3 -0.46 0.48 -16.99
C VAL A 3 0.07 1.91 -16.98
N ILE A 4 -0.83 2.88 -17.15
CA ILE A 4 -0.51 4.32 -17.05
C ILE A 4 -0.99 4.85 -15.69
N ASP A 5 -0.09 5.47 -14.92
CA ASP A 5 -0.44 6.12 -13.65
C ASP A 5 -1.17 7.47 -13.87
N GLN A 6 -1.65 8.09 -12.79
CA GLN A 6 -2.36 9.37 -12.87
C GLN A 6 -1.49 10.57 -13.29
N PHE A 7 -0.17 10.39 -13.37
CA PHE A 7 0.79 11.38 -13.86
C PHE A 7 1.25 11.08 -15.30
N GLY A 8 0.66 10.09 -15.97
CA GLY A 8 1.02 9.70 -17.33
C GLY A 8 2.26 8.81 -17.45
N ARG A 9 2.76 8.23 -16.36
CA ARG A 9 3.93 7.35 -16.38
C ARG A 9 3.52 5.92 -16.73
N LYS A 10 4.34 5.25 -17.54
CA LYS A 10 4.23 3.81 -17.79
C LYS A 10 4.82 3.03 -16.63
N VAL A 11 4.03 2.14 -16.04
CA VAL A 11 4.44 1.29 -14.91
C VAL A 11 4.14 -0.17 -15.24
N ASN A 12 5.14 -1.03 -15.04
CA ASN A 12 4.95 -2.48 -15.13
C ASN A 12 4.50 -3.01 -13.78
N VAL A 13 3.31 -3.60 -13.75
CA VAL A 13 2.73 -4.24 -12.56
C VAL A 13 2.51 -5.74 -12.82
N PRO A 14 2.69 -6.61 -11.82
CA PRO A 14 2.29 -8.01 -11.93
C PRO A 14 0.79 -8.13 -12.24
N ASP A 15 0.38 -9.18 -12.95
CA ASP A 15 -1.02 -9.36 -13.32
C ASP A 15 -1.91 -9.69 -12.11
N ASP A 16 -1.35 -10.34 -11.07
CA ASP A 16 -2.01 -10.59 -9.78
C ASP A 16 -1.08 -10.24 -8.60
N PRO A 17 -0.99 -8.96 -8.18
CA PRO A 17 -0.07 -8.52 -7.13
C PRO A 17 -0.40 -9.16 -5.76
N GLN A 18 0.54 -9.94 -5.20
CA GLN A 18 0.36 -10.62 -3.91
C GLN A 18 0.92 -9.85 -2.70
N ARG A 19 1.80 -8.85 -2.94
CA ARG A 19 2.44 -8.05 -1.89
C ARG A 19 2.25 -6.57 -2.23
N ILE A 20 1.36 -5.91 -1.49
CA ILE A 20 0.97 -4.51 -1.68
C ILE A 20 1.41 -3.70 -0.46
N ILE A 21 2.03 -2.55 -0.71
CA ILE A 21 2.32 -1.55 0.31
C ILE A 21 1.57 -0.28 -0.08
N SER A 22 0.75 0.25 0.83
CA SER A 22 -0.01 1.47 0.59
C SER A 22 0.59 2.64 1.35
N LEU A 23 0.96 3.68 0.61
CA LEU A 23 1.51 4.91 1.19
C LEU A 23 0.47 6.01 1.41
N VAL A 24 -0.79 5.76 1.09
CA VAL A 24 -1.86 6.78 1.11
C VAL A 24 -3.04 6.28 1.93
N PRO A 25 -3.55 7.04 2.92
CA PRO A 25 -4.66 6.60 3.76
C PRO A 25 -5.92 6.21 2.98
N SER A 26 -6.38 7.07 2.07
CA SER A 26 -7.58 6.80 1.27
C SER A 26 -7.45 5.56 0.38
N GLN A 27 -6.26 5.29 -0.15
CA GLN A 27 -6.00 4.07 -0.93
C GLN A 27 -5.97 2.83 -0.04
N SER A 28 -5.49 2.95 1.20
CA SER A 28 -5.52 1.84 2.16
C SER A 28 -6.95 1.43 2.52
N GLU A 29 -7.83 2.42 2.73
CA GLU A 29 -9.25 2.17 2.96
C GLU A 29 -9.90 1.49 1.75
N TYR A 30 -9.65 1.99 0.54
CA TYR A 30 -10.17 1.38 -0.69
C TYR A 30 -9.70 -0.06 -0.89
N LEU A 31 -8.42 -0.36 -0.62
CA LEU A 31 -7.89 -1.72 -0.70
C LEU A 31 -8.53 -2.65 0.34
N ALA A 32 -8.91 -2.13 1.50
CA ALA A 32 -9.64 -2.90 2.51
C ALA A 32 -11.08 -3.20 2.06
N ASP A 33 -11.77 -2.23 1.44
CA ASP A 33 -13.12 -2.45 0.88
C ASP A 33 -13.13 -3.51 -0.23
N LEU A 34 -12.00 -3.66 -0.94
CA LEU A 34 -11.78 -4.72 -1.93
C LEU A 34 -11.42 -6.10 -1.30
N ASN A 35 -11.41 -6.22 0.03
CA ASN A 35 -11.03 -7.43 0.78
C ASN A 35 -9.60 -7.92 0.47
N LEU A 36 -8.67 -6.99 0.22
CA LEU A 36 -7.26 -7.32 -0.10
C LEU A 36 -6.38 -7.42 1.15
N ASP A 37 -6.98 -7.68 2.32
CA ASP A 37 -6.32 -7.78 3.61
C ASP A 37 -5.08 -8.66 3.56
N HIS A 38 -5.15 -9.85 2.96
CA HIS A 38 -4.00 -10.76 2.92
C HIS A 38 -2.86 -10.29 2.01
N ARG A 39 -3.16 -9.39 1.05
CA ARG A 39 -2.19 -8.90 0.06
C ARG A 39 -1.55 -7.58 0.48
N VAL A 40 -2.26 -6.76 1.26
CA VAL A 40 -1.67 -5.55 1.84
C VAL A 40 -0.82 -5.94 3.05
N VAL A 41 0.50 -5.78 2.92
CA VAL A 41 1.46 -6.16 3.96
C VAL A 41 2.02 -4.98 4.74
N GLY A 42 1.95 -3.77 4.17
CA GLY A 42 2.49 -2.56 4.77
C GLY A 42 1.65 -1.32 4.50
N ILE A 43 1.58 -0.45 5.49
CA ILE A 43 0.87 0.84 5.44
C ILE A 43 1.71 1.93 6.13
N THR A 44 1.41 3.20 5.87
CA THR A 44 2.05 4.29 6.61
C THR A 44 1.45 4.45 8.00
N ARG A 45 2.17 5.17 8.88
CA ARG A 45 1.67 5.53 10.22
C ARG A 45 0.40 6.39 10.24
N PHE A 46 0.00 6.94 9.09
CA PHE A 46 -1.20 7.77 8.93
C PHE A 46 -2.42 6.97 8.44
N CYS A 47 -2.25 5.69 8.11
CA CYS A 47 -3.34 4.82 7.68
C CYS A 47 -4.06 4.25 8.91
N GLU A 48 -4.93 5.04 9.53
CA GLU A 48 -5.64 4.68 10.76
C GLU A 48 -6.87 3.79 10.51
N ARG A 49 -7.31 3.68 9.25
CA ARG A 49 -8.48 2.92 8.82
C ARG A 49 -8.11 1.88 7.75
N PRO A 50 -8.71 0.67 7.82
CA PRO A 50 -9.50 0.16 8.93
C PRO A 50 -8.63 0.00 10.19
N ARG A 51 -9.26 0.15 11.37
CA ARG A 51 -8.54 0.18 12.66
C ARG A 51 -7.70 -1.09 12.90
N ASP A 52 -8.17 -2.22 12.40
CA ASP A 52 -7.46 -3.49 12.46
C ASP A 52 -6.14 -3.47 11.68
N TRP A 53 -6.10 -2.81 10.51
CA TRP A 53 -4.88 -2.70 9.72
C TRP A 53 -3.85 -1.85 10.43
N PHE A 54 -4.29 -0.75 11.06
CA PHE A 54 -3.42 0.10 11.85
C PHE A 54 -2.64 -0.69 12.91
N TYR A 55 -3.23 -1.73 13.51
CA TYR A 55 -2.54 -2.57 14.50
C TYR A 55 -1.77 -3.75 13.88
N LYS A 56 -2.32 -4.39 12.85
CA LYS A 56 -1.81 -5.67 12.30
C LYS A 56 -0.75 -5.51 11.22
N LYS A 57 -0.78 -4.43 10.42
CA LYS A 57 0.11 -4.24 9.26
C LYS A 57 1.47 -3.68 9.65
N ALA A 58 2.48 -3.95 8.83
CA ALA A 58 3.79 -3.33 9.01
C ALA A 58 3.70 -1.82 8.76
N ARG A 59 4.31 -1.01 9.63
CA ARG A 59 4.40 0.43 9.44
C ARG A 59 5.63 0.74 8.61
N VAL A 60 5.48 1.39 7.46
CA VAL A 60 6.56 1.68 6.50
C VAL A 60 6.89 3.18 6.43
N GLY A 61 6.93 3.85 7.58
CA GLY A 61 7.20 5.29 7.66
C GLY A 61 5.98 6.17 7.39
N GLY A 62 6.21 7.34 6.79
CA GLY A 62 5.20 8.35 6.46
C GLY A 62 4.92 8.47 4.96
N THR A 63 3.96 9.32 4.58
CA THR A 63 3.57 9.51 3.17
C THR A 63 4.63 10.24 2.33
N LYS A 64 5.42 11.12 2.95
CA LYS A 64 6.51 11.89 2.31
C LYS A 64 7.90 11.39 2.68
N ASP A 65 7.98 10.46 3.62
CA ASP A 65 9.22 9.90 4.17
C ASP A 65 9.00 8.41 4.44
N PRO A 66 8.86 7.60 3.38
CA PRO A 66 8.68 6.16 3.50
C PRO A 66 9.99 5.48 3.90
N ASP A 67 9.90 4.45 4.73
CA ASP A 67 11.05 3.61 5.12
C ASP A 67 11.40 2.63 3.99
N ILE A 68 12.36 3.01 3.14
CA ILE A 68 12.73 2.27 1.93
C ILE A 68 13.33 0.90 2.26
N GLU A 69 14.16 0.80 3.30
CA GLU A 69 14.77 -0.47 3.71
C GLU A 69 13.69 -1.47 4.12
N ARG A 70 12.71 -1.01 4.90
CA ARG A 70 11.58 -1.84 5.33
C ARG A 70 10.64 -2.22 4.18
N ILE A 71 10.50 -1.36 3.17
CA ILE A 71 9.70 -1.66 1.97
C ILE A 71 10.36 -2.77 1.13
N ALA A 72 11.69 -2.72 1.01
CA ALA A 72 12.49 -3.64 0.21
C ALA A 72 12.72 -5.02 0.87
N ALA A 73 12.66 -5.10 2.20
CA ALA A 73 12.79 -6.34 2.98
C ALA A 73 11.64 -7.33 2.74
#